data_AF-A0A7T8KC93-F1
#
_entry.id   AF-A0A7T8KC93-F1
#
_cell.length_a   1.000
_cell.length_b   1.000
_cell.length_c   1.000
_cell.angle_alpha   90.00
_cell.angle_beta   90.00
_cell.angle_gamma   90.00
#
_symmetry.space_group_name_H-M   'P 1'
#
loop_
_entity.id
_entity.type
_entity.pdbx_description
1 polymer ?
#
loop_
_entity_poly.entity_id
_entity_poly.type
_entity_poly.pdbx_seq_one_letter_code
_entity_poly.pdbx_strand_id
1 'polypeptide(L)'
;DFFSRQPLYERSFQLNFTIVMATYGNLQRVIWNEQECRCAVIQILCIKGNTISYTQVSELLGIDRRKVAELRQQLKDTRDPRAVVDRAFRPSSSARKARTPDFIRRVSDISEHDPSRSIRDVATELDVSHLTLLACVNEDLRCHSYKHKVGQLLK
;
A
#
# COMPACT_ATOMS: atom_id res chain seq x y z
N ASP A 1 39.11 35.64 46.08
CA ASP A 1 38.89 34.23 45.69
C ASP A 1 37.46 33.76 45.92
N PHE A 2 36.55 34.19 45.03
CA PHE A 2 35.11 33.93 45.10
C PHE A 2 34.67 32.77 44.18
N PHE A 3 35.60 31.91 43.78
CA PHE A 3 35.40 30.90 42.71
C PHE A 3 35.48 29.44 43.16
N SER A 4 35.55 29.15 44.46
CA SER A 4 35.89 27.78 44.91
C SER A 4 34.73 26.97 45.48
N ARG A 5 33.47 27.42 45.38
CA ARG A 5 32.31 26.65 45.87
C ARG A 5 31.06 26.84 45.01
N GLN A 6 31.06 26.31 43.79
CA GLN A 6 29.79 25.98 43.13
C GLN A 6 29.41 24.54 43.49
N PRO A 7 28.18 24.29 43.99
CA PRO A 7 27.74 22.97 44.39
C PRO A 7 27.73 22.01 43.19
N LEU A 8 28.21 20.79 43.39
CA LEU A 8 28.38 19.74 42.35
C LEU A 8 27.11 19.47 41.52
N TYR A 9 25.95 19.82 42.06
CA TYR A 9 24.65 19.73 41.38
C TYR A 9 24.54 20.65 40.16
N GLU A 10 25.04 21.89 40.22
CA GLU A 10 24.95 22.84 39.10
C GLU A 10 25.83 22.41 37.91
N ARG A 11 27.00 21.82 38.20
CA ARG A 11 27.88 21.26 37.17
C ARG A 11 27.25 20.07 36.46
N SER A 12 26.57 19.19 37.20
CA SER A 12 25.84 18.06 36.59
C SER A 12 24.66 18.51 35.73
N PHE A 13 23.95 19.58 36.15
CA PHE A 13 22.83 20.13 35.38
C PHE A 13 23.31 20.82 34.10
N GLN A 14 24.39 21.60 34.18
CA GLN A 14 25.02 22.22 33.00
C GLN A 14 25.57 21.15 32.04
N LEU A 15 26.29 20.14 32.53
CA LEU A 15 26.80 19.05 31.69
C LEU A 15 25.67 18.29 30.99
N ASN A 16 24.60 17.94 31.71
CA ASN A 16 23.45 17.27 31.11
C ASN A 16 22.73 18.17 30.08
N PHE A 17 22.59 19.46 30.35
CA PHE A 17 22.00 20.41 29.41
C PHE A 17 22.87 20.59 28.16
N THR A 18 24.20 20.66 28.31
CA THR A 18 25.14 20.75 27.18
C THR A 18 25.15 19.46 26.36
N ILE A 19 25.08 18.29 26.99
CA ILE A 19 25.00 16.99 26.31
C ILE A 19 23.67 16.87 25.55
N VAL A 20 22.54 17.29 26.14
CA VAL A 20 21.25 17.35 25.44
C VAL A 20 21.34 18.35 24.28
N MET A 21 21.80 19.57 24.49
CA MET A 21 21.90 20.54 23.39
C MET A 21 22.89 20.12 22.29
N ALA A 22 23.96 19.38 22.61
CA ALA A 22 24.91 18.86 21.63
C ALA A 22 24.35 17.64 20.85
N THR A 23 23.55 16.80 21.49
CA THR A 23 22.93 15.62 20.85
C THR A 23 21.73 16.01 19.99
N TYR A 24 20.95 17.00 20.39
CA TYR A 24 19.78 17.47 19.65
C TYR A 24 20.10 18.67 18.72
N GLY A 25 21.26 19.33 18.87
CA GLY A 25 21.69 20.47 18.04
C GLY A 25 21.97 20.10 16.58
N ASN A 26 22.26 18.84 16.30
CA ASN A 26 22.47 18.31 14.95
C ASN A 26 21.22 17.70 14.31
N LEU A 27 20.06 17.77 14.98
CA LEU A 27 18.82 17.34 14.38
C LEU A 27 18.43 18.35 13.32
N GLN A 28 18.60 17.96 12.05
CA GLN A 28 18.01 18.69 10.94
C GLN A 28 16.52 18.90 11.25
N ARG A 29 16.06 20.14 11.11
CA ARG A 29 14.62 20.42 11.13
C ARG A 29 13.98 19.68 9.97
N VAL A 30 13.43 18.52 10.28
CA VAL A 30 12.59 17.79 9.34
C VAL A 30 11.31 18.59 9.19
N ILE A 31 11.01 19.02 7.97
CA ILE A 31 9.72 19.64 7.64
C ILE A 31 8.75 18.49 7.44
N TRP A 32 7.71 18.44 8.26
CA TRP A 32 6.66 17.45 8.16
C TRP A 32 5.46 18.07 7.45
N ASN A 33 4.90 17.35 6.48
CA ASN A 33 3.60 17.63 5.90
C ASN A 33 2.51 17.36 6.95
N GLU A 34 1.38 18.05 6.86
CA GLU A 34 0.23 17.88 7.74
C GLU A 34 -0.21 16.40 7.83
N GLN A 35 -0.17 15.68 6.71
CA GLN A 35 -0.53 14.26 6.68
C GLN A 35 0.49 13.38 7.40
N GLU A 36 1.79 13.68 7.30
CA GLU A 36 2.84 12.99 8.05
C GLU A 36 2.68 13.28 9.55
N CYS A 37 2.39 14.53 9.93
CA CYS A 37 2.09 14.93 11.31
C CYS A 37 0.89 14.15 11.87
N ARG A 38 -0.21 14.06 11.12
CA ARG A 38 -1.40 13.29 11.53
C ARG A 38 -1.08 11.81 11.73
N CYS A 39 -0.31 11.21 10.83
CA CYS A 39 0.12 9.81 10.96
C CYS A 39 1.03 9.60 12.18
N ALA A 40 1.96 10.52 12.44
CA ALA A 40 2.83 10.47 13.61
C ALA A 40 2.03 10.60 14.91
N VAL A 41 1.06 11.50 14.98
CA VAL A 41 0.18 11.65 16.15
C VAL A 41 -0.65 10.38 16.36
N ILE A 42 -1.25 9.82 15.31
CA ILE A 42 -1.98 8.54 15.40
C ILE A 42 -1.05 7.44 15.90
N GLN A 43 0.18 7.38 15.40
CA GLN A 43 1.16 6.40 15.82
C GLN A 43 1.52 6.54 17.30
N ILE A 44 1.82 7.75 17.78
CA ILE A 44 2.15 8.01 19.20
C ILE A 44 0.98 7.63 20.10
N LEU A 45 -0.24 8.04 19.73
CA LEU A 45 -1.47 7.76 20.48
C LEU A 45 -1.83 6.27 20.49
N CYS A 46 -1.49 5.54 19.42
CA CYS A 46 -1.79 4.11 19.31
C CYS A 46 -0.72 3.18 19.89
N ILE A 47 0.57 3.57 19.86
CA ILE A 47 1.68 2.75 20.37
C ILE A 47 1.69 2.67 21.90
N LYS A 48 1.25 3.72 22.61
CA LYS A 48 1.35 3.78 24.08
C LYS A 48 0.30 2.98 24.87
N GLY A 49 -0.50 2.13 24.22
CA GLY A 49 -1.29 1.13 24.97
C GLY A 49 -2.76 1.01 24.60
N ASN A 50 -3.13 1.23 23.33
CA ASN A 50 -4.46 0.88 22.81
C ASN A 50 -5.67 1.56 23.51
N THR A 51 -5.44 2.51 24.41
CA THR A 51 -6.47 3.08 25.30
C THR A 51 -7.36 4.11 24.63
N ILE A 52 -6.93 4.68 23.52
CA ILE A 52 -7.65 5.76 22.85
C ILE A 52 -8.56 5.18 21.75
N SER A 53 -9.85 5.52 21.84
CA SER A 53 -10.85 5.11 20.87
C SER A 53 -10.71 5.86 19.55
N TYR A 54 -11.16 5.24 18.45
CA TYR A 54 -11.17 5.90 17.13
C TYR A 54 -11.96 7.20 17.11
N THR A 55 -12.99 7.32 17.96
CA THR A 55 -13.81 8.53 18.08
C THR A 55 -12.99 9.68 18.66
N GLN A 56 -12.27 9.44 19.74
CA GLN A 56 -11.42 10.46 20.38
C GLN A 56 -10.31 10.94 19.44
N VAL A 57 -9.70 10.04 18.66
CA VAL A 57 -8.68 10.43 17.67
C VAL A 57 -9.30 11.22 16.52
N SER A 58 -10.50 10.84 16.08
CA SER A 58 -11.24 11.53 15.03
C SER A 58 -11.62 12.96 15.46
N GLU A 59 -12.13 13.14 16.67
CA GLU A 59 -12.45 14.44 17.25
C GLU A 59 -11.19 15.30 17.44
N LEU A 60 -10.11 14.71 17.93
CA LEU A 60 -8.84 15.42 18.17
C LEU A 60 -8.18 15.93 16.89
N LEU A 61 -8.22 15.13 15.83
CA LEU A 61 -7.54 15.43 14.56
C LEU A 61 -8.47 16.03 13.49
N GLY A 62 -9.78 16.06 13.73
CA GLY A 62 -10.78 16.45 12.74
C GLY A 62 -10.84 15.52 11.51
N ILE A 63 -10.43 14.26 11.66
CA ILE A 63 -10.34 13.28 10.57
C ILE A 63 -11.50 12.28 10.67
N ASP A 64 -12.05 11.83 9.55
CA ASP A 64 -13.06 10.78 9.54
C ASP A 64 -12.59 9.48 10.23
N ARG A 65 -13.48 8.85 11.00
CA ARG A 65 -13.19 7.63 11.78
C ARG A 65 -12.68 6.48 10.91
N ARG A 66 -13.21 6.31 9.68
CA ARG A 66 -12.74 5.27 8.76
C ARG A 66 -11.30 5.55 8.34
N LYS A 67 -10.97 6.81 8.09
CA LYS A 67 -9.61 7.20 7.71
C LYS A 67 -8.63 6.98 8.86
N VAL A 68 -9.02 7.27 10.10
CA VAL A 68 -8.21 6.94 11.29
C VAL A 68 -7.98 5.42 11.40
N ALA A 69 -9.01 4.61 11.17
CA ALA A 69 -8.88 3.15 11.21
C ALA A 69 -7.94 2.62 10.11
N GLU A 70 -8.07 3.13 8.89
CA GLU A 70 -7.21 2.82 7.75
C GLU A 70 -5.74 3.17 8.05
N LEU A 71 -5.47 4.41 8.48
CA LEU A 71 -4.12 4.88 8.82
C LEU A 71 -3.52 4.06 9.95
N ARG A 72 -4.30 3.71 10.98
CA ARG A 72 -3.83 2.85 12.08
C ARG A 72 -3.44 1.46 11.58
N GLN A 73 -4.20 0.88 10.65
CA GLN A 73 -3.86 -0.42 10.09
C GLN A 73 -2.58 -0.33 9.25
N GLN A 74 -2.45 0.71 8.42
CA GLN A 74 -1.24 0.94 7.62
C GLN A 74 0.00 1.19 8.51
N LEU A 75 -0.16 1.92 9.62
CA LEU A 75 0.91 2.17 10.60
C LEU A 75 1.28 0.93 11.41
N LYS A 76 0.38 -0.04 11.60
CA LYS A 76 0.73 -1.33 12.21
C LYS A 76 1.68 -2.13 11.32
N ASP A 77 1.46 -2.09 10.00
CA ASP A 77 2.27 -2.83 9.04
C ASP A 77 3.68 -2.23 8.93
N THR A 78 3.79 -0.91 8.75
CA THR A 78 5.05 -0.27 8.37
C THR A 78 5.78 0.41 9.53
N ARG A 79 5.07 0.82 10.59
CA ARG A 79 5.58 1.63 11.72
C ARG A 79 6.31 2.93 11.33
N ASP A 80 6.21 3.36 10.09
CA ASP A 80 6.79 4.62 9.59
C ASP A 80 5.67 5.49 9.00
N PRO A 81 5.41 6.69 9.56
CA PRO A 81 4.44 7.66 9.03
C PRO A 81 4.70 8.04 7.57
N ARG A 82 5.97 8.14 7.16
CA ARG A 82 6.33 8.57 5.80
C ARG A 82 5.96 7.51 4.78
N ALA A 83 6.31 6.26 5.07
CA ALA A 83 5.97 5.13 4.24
C ALA A 83 4.44 4.93 4.10
N VAL A 84 3.63 5.40 5.05
CA VAL A 84 2.16 5.42 4.92
C VAL A 84 1.68 6.50 3.97
N VAL A 85 2.28 7.69 4.02
CA VAL A 85 2.00 8.79 3.06
C VAL A 85 2.44 8.41 1.65
N ASP A 86 3.60 7.79 1.52
CA ASP A 86 4.19 7.36 0.23
C ASP A 86 3.53 6.11 -0.35
N ARG A 87 2.74 5.35 0.45
CA ARG A 87 2.02 4.14 0.02
C ARG A 87 0.97 4.40 -1.07
N ALA A 88 0.75 5.66 -1.46
CA ALA A 88 -0.21 6.10 -2.47
C ALA A 88 0.10 5.61 -3.90
N PHE A 89 1.28 5.04 -4.18
CA PHE A 89 1.60 4.53 -5.52
C PHE A 89 1.53 2.99 -5.56
N ARG A 90 0.40 2.44 -6.02
CA ARG A 90 0.43 1.08 -6.57
C ARG A 90 1.26 1.14 -7.85
N PRO A 91 2.37 0.38 -7.97
CA PRO A 91 3.13 0.36 -9.20
C PRO A 91 2.23 -0.11 -10.33
N SER A 92 2.36 0.51 -11.50
CA SER A 92 1.59 0.19 -12.71
C SER A 92 1.70 -1.29 -13.12
N SER A 93 2.72 -2.00 -12.65
CA SER A 93 2.86 -3.46 -12.78
C SER A 93 1.78 -4.27 -12.04
N SER A 94 1.13 -3.68 -11.04
CA SER A 94 -0.03 -4.24 -10.32
C SER A 94 -1.37 -3.69 -10.79
N ALA A 95 -1.36 -2.80 -11.79
CA ALA A 95 -2.60 -2.42 -12.46
C ALA A 95 -3.21 -3.68 -13.06
N ARG A 96 -4.50 -3.89 -12.82
CA ARG A 96 -5.22 -5.03 -13.40
C ARG A 96 -4.90 -5.06 -14.89
N LYS A 97 -4.29 -6.14 -15.39
CA LYS A 97 -4.03 -6.34 -16.83
C LYS A 97 -5.38 -6.13 -17.53
N ALA A 98 -5.57 -4.97 -18.14
CA ALA A 98 -6.80 -4.64 -18.83
C ALA A 98 -6.92 -5.59 -20.03
N ARG A 99 -8.14 -6.05 -20.33
CA ARG A 99 -8.43 -6.80 -21.56
C ARG A 99 -8.25 -5.87 -22.75
N THR A 100 -7.01 -5.72 -23.21
CA THR A 100 -6.68 -4.85 -24.34
C THR A 100 -7.20 -5.46 -25.64
N PRO A 101 -7.50 -4.65 -26.68
CA PRO A 101 -7.90 -5.15 -27.98
C PRO A 101 -6.89 -6.16 -28.56
N ASP A 102 -5.60 -5.94 -28.35
CA ASP A 102 -4.53 -6.86 -28.80
C ASP A 102 -4.52 -8.18 -28.04
N PHE A 103 -4.95 -8.19 -26.77
CA PHE A 103 -5.15 -9.43 -26.03
C PHE A 103 -6.33 -10.21 -26.60
N ILE A 104 -7.47 -9.55 -26.82
CA ILE A 104 -8.68 -10.19 -27.37
C ILE A 104 -8.40 -10.79 -28.75
N ARG A 105 -7.67 -10.07 -29.62
CA ARG A 105 -7.26 -10.57 -30.95
C ARG A 105 -6.42 -11.84 -30.85
N ARG A 106 -5.39 -11.85 -29.99
CA ARG A 106 -4.55 -13.04 -29.77
C ARG A 106 -5.36 -14.25 -29.29
N VAL A 107 -6.31 -14.04 -28.38
CA VAL A 107 -7.20 -15.12 -27.93
C VAL A 107 -8.10 -15.61 -29.07
N SER A 108 -8.60 -14.71 -29.91
CA SER A 108 -9.39 -15.06 -31.11
C SER A 108 -8.56 -15.89 -32.08
N ASP A 109 -7.34 -15.46 -32.40
CA ASP A 109 -6.45 -16.15 -33.35
C ASP A 109 -6.14 -17.57 -32.89
N ILE A 110 -5.80 -17.75 -31.61
CA ILE A 110 -5.53 -19.08 -31.03
C ILE A 110 -6.78 -19.97 -31.10
N SER A 111 -7.95 -19.40 -30.79
CA SER A 111 -9.22 -20.14 -30.82
C SER A 111 -9.60 -20.56 -32.24
N GLU A 112 -9.35 -19.71 -33.24
CA GLU A 112 -9.62 -20.00 -34.64
C GLU A 112 -8.65 -21.03 -35.23
N HIS A 113 -7.37 -20.98 -34.85
CA HIS A 113 -6.33 -21.87 -35.37
C HIS A 113 -6.39 -23.27 -34.75
N ASP A 114 -6.61 -23.35 -33.44
CA ASP A 114 -6.73 -24.63 -32.72
C ASP A 114 -7.85 -24.59 -31.67
N PRO A 115 -9.09 -24.90 -32.07
CA PRO A 115 -10.26 -24.87 -31.19
C PRO A 115 -10.25 -25.98 -30.12
N SER A 116 -9.32 -26.93 -30.19
CA SER A 116 -9.24 -28.07 -29.27
C SER A 116 -8.36 -27.79 -28.05
N ARG A 117 -7.60 -26.68 -28.05
CA ARG A 117 -6.73 -26.32 -26.92
C ARG A 117 -7.56 -25.99 -25.69
N SER A 118 -7.04 -26.42 -24.53
CA SER A 118 -7.70 -26.10 -23.27
C SER A 118 -7.49 -24.62 -22.92
N ILE A 119 -8.50 -24.00 -22.32
CA ILE A 119 -8.43 -22.64 -21.79
C ILE A 119 -7.27 -22.50 -20.79
N ARG A 120 -6.93 -23.57 -20.06
CA ARG A 120 -5.80 -23.53 -19.10
C ARG A 120 -4.47 -23.38 -19.81
N ASP A 121 -4.23 -24.13 -20.89
CA ASP A 121 -2.96 -24.08 -21.62
C ASP A 121 -2.77 -22.72 -22.29
N VAL A 122 -3.84 -22.17 -22.87
CA VAL A 122 -3.82 -20.83 -23.47
C VAL A 122 -3.63 -19.74 -22.41
N ALA A 123 -4.20 -19.91 -21.21
CA ALA A 123 -4.00 -18.97 -20.12
C ALA A 123 -2.55 -18.98 -19.60
N THR A 124 -1.93 -20.16 -19.54
CA THR A 124 -0.51 -20.29 -19.20
C THR A 124 0.40 -19.66 -20.25
N GLU A 125 0.10 -19.85 -21.54
CA GLU A 125 0.86 -19.25 -22.65
C GLU A 125 0.77 -17.71 -22.63
N LEU A 126 -0.40 -17.16 -22.34
CA LEU A 126 -0.64 -15.72 -22.32
C LEU A 126 -0.29 -15.05 -20.97
N ASP A 127 0.22 -15.81 -19.99
CA ASP A 127 0.51 -15.33 -18.63
C ASP A 127 -0.69 -14.60 -18.00
N VAL A 128 -1.86 -15.22 -18.08
CA VAL A 128 -3.12 -14.69 -17.51
C VAL A 128 -3.82 -15.72 -16.65
N SER A 129 -4.68 -15.25 -15.75
CA SER A 129 -5.52 -16.17 -14.99
C SER A 129 -6.52 -16.87 -15.91
N HIS A 130 -6.78 -18.15 -15.65
CA HIS A 130 -7.81 -18.92 -16.36
C HIS A 130 -9.18 -18.21 -16.35
N LEU A 131 -9.54 -17.54 -15.24
CA LEU A 131 -10.79 -16.80 -15.13
C LEU A 131 -10.83 -15.59 -16.07
N THR A 132 -9.71 -14.89 -16.25
CA THR A 132 -9.60 -13.77 -17.19
C THR A 132 -9.81 -14.24 -18.63
N LEU A 133 -9.20 -15.37 -18.99
CA LEU A 133 -9.34 -15.92 -20.33
C LEU A 133 -10.76 -16.45 -20.58
N LEU A 134 -11.35 -17.13 -19.60
CA LEU A 134 -12.73 -17.61 -19.68
C LEU A 134 -13.73 -16.45 -19.84
N ALA A 135 -13.53 -15.36 -19.10
CA ALA A 135 -14.34 -14.14 -19.26
C ALA A 135 -14.17 -13.56 -20.67
N CYS A 136 -12.94 -13.49 -21.19
CA CYS A 136 -12.68 -13.02 -22.56
C CYS A 136 -13.42 -13.85 -23.61
N VAL A 137 -13.37 -15.18 -23.50
CA VAL A 137 -14.05 -16.08 -24.45
C VAL A 137 -15.57 -15.93 -24.36
N ASN A 138 -16.14 -15.85 -23.15
CA ASN A 138 -17.59 -15.81 -22.93
C ASN A 138 -18.23 -14.43 -23.14
N GLU A 139 -17.50 -13.34 -22.90
CA GLU A 139 -18.01 -11.98 -22.95
C GLU A 139 -17.59 -11.27 -24.24
N ASP A 140 -16.33 -11.42 -24.64
CA ASP A 140 -15.72 -10.63 -25.71
C ASP A 140 -15.72 -11.38 -27.06
N LEU A 141 -15.59 -12.71 -27.06
CA LEU A 141 -15.56 -13.54 -28.28
C LEU A 141 -16.91 -14.21 -28.62
N ARG A 142 -18.01 -13.70 -28.06
CA ARG A 142 -19.39 -14.26 -28.08
C ARG A 142 -19.94 -14.83 -29.40
N CYS A 143 -19.30 -14.60 -30.56
CA CYS A 143 -19.74 -15.08 -31.88
C CYS A 143 -19.18 -16.43 -32.37
N HIS A 144 -18.15 -17.02 -31.75
CA HIS A 144 -17.60 -18.31 -32.26
C HIS A 144 -18.17 -19.57 -31.63
N SER A 145 -19.04 -19.46 -30.62
CA SER A 145 -19.54 -20.62 -29.86
C SER A 145 -20.27 -21.66 -30.73
N TYR A 146 -20.81 -21.29 -31.89
CA TYR A 146 -21.44 -22.24 -32.81
C TYR A 146 -20.41 -23.19 -33.45
N LYS A 147 -19.29 -22.67 -33.97
CA LYS A 147 -18.24 -23.50 -34.59
C LYS A 147 -17.54 -24.41 -33.56
N HIS A 148 -17.28 -23.90 -32.36
CA HIS A 148 -16.65 -24.68 -31.28
C HIS A 148 -17.56 -25.78 -30.71
N LYS A 149 -18.87 -25.53 -30.57
CA LYS A 149 -19.83 -26.57 -30.15
C LYS A 149 -19.93 -27.70 -31.17
N VAL A 150 -19.96 -27.37 -32.47
CA VAL A 150 -20.12 -28.37 -33.52
C VAL A 150 -18.86 -29.22 -33.69
N GLY A 151 -17.65 -28.64 -33.54
CA GLY A 151 -16.40 -29.40 -33.60
C GLY A 151 -16.21 -30.43 -32.47
N GLN A 152 -16.81 -30.20 -31.31
CA GLN A 152 -16.81 -31.16 -30.19
C GLN A 152 -17.91 -32.23 -30.30
N LEU A 153 -18.98 -31.96 -31.05
CA LEU A 153 -20.10 -32.89 -31.26
C LEU A 153 -19.88 -33.86 -32.44
N LEU A 154 -18.88 -33.61 -33.29
CA LEU A 154 -18.57 -34.40 -34.49
C LEU A 154 -17.34 -35.32 -34.32
N LYS A 155 -16.91 -35.60 -33.09
CA LYS A 155 -15.95 -36.66 -32.77
C LYS A 155 -16.63 -37.83 -32.09
#